data_AF-A0A347W6N1-F1
#
_entry.id   AF-A0A347W6N1-F1
#
_cell.length_a   1.000
_cell.length_b   1.000
_cell.length_c   1.000
_cell.angle_alpha   90.00
_cell.angle_beta   90.00
_cell.angle_gamma   90.00
#
_symmetry.space_group_name_H-M   'P 1'
#
loop_
_entity.id
_entity.type
_entity.pdbx_description
1 polymer ?
#
loop_
_entity_poly.entity_id
_entity_poly.type
_entity_poly.pdbx_seq_one_letter_code
_entity_poly.pdbx_strand_id
1 'polypeptide(L)'
;MADSKHKRYKHNEKHNDTKKDSKVAQESRNVKPKNVESKIHIDKAAKVAKTAIIKGNVNIESGVEICDYAVINGTNGDVKIAANAKIEHSATINGNVKIGKNARVGSGAVICGNVEIKENASISNGASIFGNVKISKDSNIANFATIVGDVDIESSVFVGAHSVISSVTHIDYAEFINNAHNMESRNADSKENHANQNSQNLDSKNAQDSKKLQNLDSNILSPTHNPIKESQTPHHNNTKNHITIGANTYIYNNVSIYGDTQIGKNNKIFPNATLGTPPQDLKYNGEKTTLQIGDNNLIRESCMFNPGTQGGGSLTKIGNNNLFMAFVHIAHDCIIGDNNILANNATLGGHIVIENYVNIGGMTPVHQFVKIGEGAMIAGASALSQDIPPYCMAEGNRAKIIGLNRFRMRKIMERDIIDSIDALYKRLFSGEQPLRDLAAMELEVAKSKKNPHIIKICEFILESTRGIPFKRGEND
;
A
#
# COMPACT_ATOMS: atom_id res chain seq x y z
N MET A 1 11.75 23.59 -71.36
CA MET A 1 11.79 22.33 -72.14
C MET A 1 11.78 21.16 -71.16
N ALA A 2 11.07 20.10 -71.53
CA ALA A 2 10.38 19.15 -70.67
C ALA A 2 11.22 17.99 -70.09
N ASP A 3 10.53 17.20 -69.23
CA ASP A 3 10.69 15.76 -68.96
C ASP A 3 11.83 15.29 -68.02
N SER A 4 11.69 14.26 -67.17
CA SER A 4 10.58 13.35 -66.82
C SER A 4 10.95 12.45 -65.61
N LYS A 5 9.90 11.95 -64.91
CA LYS A 5 9.69 10.59 -64.32
C LYS A 5 10.67 10.03 -63.26
N HIS A 6 10.23 9.87 -62.01
CA HIS A 6 9.55 8.67 -61.43
C HIS A 6 10.28 7.33 -61.62
N LYS A 7 10.91 6.80 -60.56
CA LYS A 7 11.36 5.40 -60.45
C LYS A 7 10.41 4.60 -59.54
N ARG A 8 9.76 3.60 -60.13
CA ARG A 8 9.05 2.49 -59.45
C ARG A 8 9.89 1.22 -59.47
N TYR A 9 9.64 0.41 -58.43
CA TYR A 9 10.02 -0.98 -58.16
C TYR A 9 10.01 -1.97 -59.34
N LYS A 10 10.98 -2.92 -59.33
CA LYS A 10 10.87 -4.36 -59.66
C LYS A 10 11.99 -5.10 -58.90
N HIS A 11 11.72 -5.97 -57.92
CA HIS A 11 11.49 -7.43 -58.00
C HIS A 11 12.59 -8.24 -58.72
N ASN A 12 13.29 -9.09 -57.95
CA ASN A 12 14.03 -10.25 -58.43
C ASN A 12 13.89 -11.37 -57.39
N GLU A 13 13.22 -12.45 -57.81
CA GLU A 13 13.15 -13.75 -57.14
C GLU A 13 14.45 -14.52 -57.40
N LYS A 14 14.96 -15.24 -56.39
CA LYS A 14 15.61 -16.54 -56.56
C LYS A 14 15.36 -17.43 -55.33
N HIS A 15 14.68 -18.54 -55.59
CA HIS A 15 14.54 -19.72 -54.74
C HIS A 15 15.90 -20.36 -54.40
N ASN A 16 16.10 -20.81 -53.15
CA ASN A 16 16.10 -22.24 -52.80
C ASN A 16 16.35 -22.51 -51.30
N ASP A 17 15.63 -23.53 -50.82
CA ASP A 17 15.97 -24.48 -49.75
C ASP A 17 15.90 -24.06 -48.27
N THR A 18 14.71 -24.20 -47.69
CA THR A 18 14.53 -24.66 -46.31
C THR A 18 13.41 -25.70 -46.19
N LYS A 19 13.76 -26.97 -46.43
CA LYS A 19 13.05 -28.12 -45.84
C LYS A 19 13.49 -28.29 -44.39
N LYS A 20 12.79 -27.66 -43.44
CA LYS A 20 12.79 -28.11 -42.03
C LYS A 20 11.64 -27.58 -41.16
N ASP A 21 10.46 -27.36 -41.74
CA ASP A 21 9.24 -27.10 -40.96
C ASP A 21 8.19 -28.17 -41.22
N SER A 22 8.19 -29.22 -40.39
CA SER A 22 7.04 -30.13 -40.17
C SER A 22 7.44 -31.21 -39.18
N LYS A 23 7.33 -30.90 -37.89
CA LYS A 23 7.07 -31.81 -36.75
C LYS A 23 7.43 -31.08 -35.46
N VAL A 24 6.47 -30.33 -34.89
CA VAL A 24 6.04 -30.40 -33.48
C VAL A 24 4.72 -29.63 -33.41
N ALA A 25 3.62 -30.26 -33.81
CA ALA A 25 2.27 -29.77 -33.58
C ALA A 25 1.40 -30.95 -33.15
N GLN A 26 1.63 -31.44 -31.92
CA GLN A 26 0.71 -32.28 -31.17
C GLN A 26 1.33 -32.56 -29.79
N GLU A 27 0.97 -31.74 -28.81
CA GLU A 27 0.75 -32.12 -27.39
C GLU A 27 0.32 -30.85 -26.63
N SER A 28 -0.86 -30.32 -26.96
CA SER A 28 -1.57 -29.39 -26.08
C SER A 28 -2.13 -30.19 -24.89
N ARG A 29 -1.29 -30.44 -23.90
CA ARG A 29 -1.74 -30.92 -22.60
C ARG A 29 -2.62 -29.84 -21.98
N ASN A 30 -3.86 -30.21 -21.68
CA ASN A 30 -4.77 -29.46 -20.81
C ASN A 30 -4.07 -29.13 -19.47
N VAL A 31 -3.44 -27.97 -19.38
CA VAL A 31 -3.00 -27.41 -18.10
C VAL A 31 -4.13 -26.53 -17.61
N LYS A 32 -4.90 -27.04 -16.63
CA LYS A 32 -5.86 -26.21 -15.87
C LYS A 32 -5.11 -24.99 -15.31
N PRO A 33 -5.68 -23.77 -15.36
CA PRO A 33 -5.07 -22.60 -14.75
C PRO A 33 -4.84 -22.88 -13.26
N LYS A 34 -3.58 -22.84 -12.81
CA LYS A 34 -3.26 -22.79 -11.39
C LYS A 34 -3.23 -21.31 -10.99
N ASN A 35 -4.20 -20.88 -10.20
CA ASN A 35 -4.20 -19.58 -9.54
C ASN A 35 -2.85 -19.37 -8.85
N VAL A 36 -2.07 -18.38 -9.28
CA VAL A 36 -0.89 -17.92 -8.54
C VAL A 36 -1.40 -16.95 -7.49
N GLU A 37 -1.61 -17.50 -6.31
CA GLU A 37 -2.21 -16.82 -5.17
C GLU A 37 -1.14 -16.01 -4.41
N SER A 38 -1.12 -14.69 -4.62
CA SER A 38 -0.35 -13.77 -3.77
C SER A 38 -0.82 -13.94 -2.32
N LYS A 39 0.08 -14.40 -1.43
CA LYS A 39 -0.24 -14.52 -0.01
C LYS A 39 -0.01 -13.18 0.68
N ILE A 40 -1.07 -12.61 1.25
CA ILE A 40 -1.02 -11.45 2.12
C ILE A 40 -0.87 -11.94 3.56
N HIS A 41 0.09 -11.41 4.30
CA HIS A 41 0.25 -11.69 5.72
C HIS A 41 0.12 -10.41 6.54
N ILE A 42 -0.83 -10.39 7.47
CA ILE A 42 -1.13 -9.26 8.36
C ILE A 42 -0.73 -9.66 9.79
N ASP A 43 0.32 -9.01 10.32
CA ASP A 43 0.88 -9.23 11.65
C ASP A 43 -0.12 -8.88 12.76
N LYS A 44 -0.05 -9.60 13.90
CA LYS A 44 -0.94 -9.46 15.06
C LYS A 44 -1.13 -8.03 15.60
N ALA A 45 -0.15 -7.15 15.41
CA ALA A 45 -0.19 -5.77 15.88
C ALA A 45 -0.69 -4.76 14.83
N ALA A 46 -1.03 -5.22 13.63
CA ALA A 46 -1.62 -4.37 12.60
C ALA A 46 -3.11 -4.10 12.88
N LYS A 47 -3.62 -2.98 12.35
CA LYS A 47 -5.04 -2.64 12.38
C LYS A 47 -5.55 -2.40 10.96
N VAL A 48 -6.71 -2.97 10.65
CA VAL A 48 -7.40 -2.76 9.36
C VAL A 48 -8.48 -1.72 9.58
N ALA A 49 -8.40 -0.58 8.87
CA ALA A 49 -9.35 0.51 9.07
C ALA A 49 -10.77 0.20 8.60
N LYS A 50 -11.69 1.09 9.01
CA LYS A 50 -13.07 1.05 8.55
C LYS A 50 -13.13 1.06 7.03
N THR A 51 -14.06 0.32 6.43
CA THR A 51 -14.27 0.20 4.97
C THR A 51 -13.07 -0.30 4.13
N ALA A 52 -11.98 -0.76 4.76
CA ALA A 52 -10.86 -1.36 4.03
C ALA A 52 -11.29 -2.67 3.33
N ILE A 53 -10.77 -2.92 2.13
CA ILE A 53 -11.08 -4.14 1.35
C ILE A 53 -9.87 -5.07 1.37
N ILE A 54 -10.00 -6.19 2.06
CA ILE A 54 -9.04 -7.29 2.10
C ILE A 54 -9.50 -8.34 1.09
N LYS A 55 -8.67 -8.68 0.11
CA LYS A 55 -9.01 -9.68 -0.92
C LYS A 55 -7.83 -10.55 -1.32
N GLY A 56 -8.11 -11.76 -1.78
CA GLY A 56 -7.10 -12.73 -2.21
C GLY A 56 -6.73 -13.72 -1.11
N ASN A 57 -5.49 -14.21 -1.11
CA ASN A 57 -5.06 -15.25 -0.18
C ASN A 57 -4.44 -14.63 1.07
N VAL A 58 -5.22 -14.44 2.11
CA VAL A 58 -4.82 -13.60 3.26
C VAL A 58 -4.71 -14.45 4.51
N ASN A 59 -3.61 -14.31 5.25
CA ASN A 59 -3.47 -14.80 6.61
C ASN A 59 -3.43 -13.60 7.56
N ILE A 60 -4.46 -13.45 8.38
CA ILE A 60 -4.58 -12.44 9.42
C ILE A 60 -4.25 -13.10 10.76
N GLU A 61 -3.25 -12.58 11.47
CA GLU A 61 -2.81 -13.16 12.74
C GLU A 61 -3.76 -12.89 13.93
N SER A 62 -3.50 -13.59 15.04
CA SER A 62 -4.33 -13.53 16.25
C SER A 62 -4.23 -12.14 16.88
N GLY A 63 -5.38 -11.54 17.23
CA GLY A 63 -5.43 -10.22 17.87
C GLY A 63 -5.45 -9.01 16.93
N VAL A 64 -5.43 -9.22 15.60
CA VAL A 64 -5.68 -8.15 14.64
C VAL A 64 -7.09 -7.59 14.84
N GLU A 65 -7.19 -6.27 14.88
CA GLU A 65 -8.44 -5.51 14.90
C GLU A 65 -8.84 -5.13 13.46
N ILE A 66 -9.99 -5.63 13.02
CA ILE A 66 -10.59 -5.33 11.73
C ILE A 66 -11.79 -4.41 11.98
N CYS A 67 -11.65 -3.12 11.65
CA CYS A 67 -12.59 -2.07 12.02
C CYS A 67 -13.91 -2.10 11.22
N ASP A 68 -14.87 -1.26 11.65
CA ASP A 68 -16.24 -1.26 11.14
C ASP A 68 -16.33 -1.19 9.60
N TYR A 69 -17.27 -1.89 8.99
CA TYR A 69 -17.51 -1.87 7.53
C TYR A 69 -16.37 -2.43 6.66
N ALA A 70 -15.31 -2.99 7.23
CA ALA A 70 -14.28 -3.65 6.43
C ALA A 70 -14.87 -4.79 5.60
N VAL A 71 -14.35 -4.98 4.39
CA VAL A 71 -14.75 -6.05 3.47
C VAL A 71 -13.64 -7.08 3.42
N ILE A 72 -13.90 -8.27 3.93
CA ILE A 72 -13.05 -9.44 3.84
C ILE A 72 -13.61 -10.34 2.74
N ASN A 73 -12.90 -10.43 1.61
CA ASN A 73 -13.38 -11.09 0.41
C ASN A 73 -12.44 -12.23 -0.04
N GLY A 74 -12.86 -13.46 0.24
CA GLY A 74 -12.26 -14.70 -0.22
C GLY A 74 -12.88 -15.29 -1.50
N THR A 75 -13.55 -14.49 -2.34
CA THR A 75 -14.11 -15.00 -3.61
C THR A 75 -13.01 -15.40 -4.59
N ASN A 76 -11.87 -14.69 -4.56
CA ASN A 76 -10.72 -14.90 -5.43
C ASN A 76 -9.47 -15.39 -4.66
N GLY A 77 -9.67 -16.14 -3.58
CA GLY A 77 -8.60 -16.71 -2.74
C GLY A 77 -9.08 -17.05 -1.33
N ASP A 78 -8.29 -17.81 -0.56
CA ASP A 78 -8.65 -18.19 0.80
C ASP A 78 -8.20 -17.13 1.82
N VAL A 79 -9.13 -16.61 2.62
CA VAL A 79 -8.80 -15.77 3.79
C VAL A 79 -8.81 -16.62 5.07
N LYS A 80 -7.73 -16.61 5.83
CA LYS A 80 -7.61 -17.23 7.15
C LYS A 80 -7.44 -16.14 8.19
N ILE A 81 -8.42 -15.99 9.05
CA ILE A 81 -8.39 -15.12 10.21
C ILE A 81 -8.04 -16.01 11.41
N ALA A 82 -6.96 -15.71 12.12
CA ALA A 82 -6.52 -16.52 13.24
C ALA A 82 -7.45 -16.36 14.46
N ALA A 83 -7.17 -17.14 15.51
CA ALA A 83 -7.93 -17.11 16.75
C ALA A 83 -7.91 -15.73 17.43
N ASN A 84 -8.92 -15.43 18.25
CA ASN A 84 -9.03 -14.18 19.03
C ASN A 84 -9.05 -12.88 18.20
N ALA A 85 -9.22 -12.94 16.87
CA ALA A 85 -9.36 -11.75 16.05
C ALA A 85 -10.63 -10.97 16.41
N LYS A 86 -10.57 -9.64 16.37
CA LYS A 86 -11.71 -8.76 16.60
C LYS A 86 -12.14 -8.15 15.26
N ILE A 87 -13.27 -8.59 14.75
CA ILE A 87 -13.94 -8.03 13.58
C ILE A 87 -15.06 -7.13 14.12
N GLU A 88 -14.97 -5.83 13.86
CA GLU A 88 -15.90 -4.82 14.37
C GLU A 88 -17.19 -4.76 13.53
N HIS A 89 -18.04 -3.78 13.79
CA HIS A 89 -19.44 -3.75 13.37
C HIS A 89 -19.60 -3.62 11.85
N SER A 90 -20.66 -4.22 11.31
CA SER A 90 -21.05 -4.10 9.89
C SER A 90 -19.98 -4.53 8.88
N ALA A 91 -18.97 -5.31 9.29
CA ALA A 91 -18.01 -5.90 8.37
C ALA A 91 -18.69 -6.90 7.42
N THR A 92 -18.23 -6.95 6.18
CA THR A 92 -18.68 -7.94 5.19
C THR A 92 -17.62 -9.01 5.04
N ILE A 93 -17.95 -10.26 5.36
CA ILE A 93 -17.10 -11.43 5.22
C ILE A 93 -17.74 -12.28 4.13
N ASN A 94 -17.08 -12.39 2.96
CA ASN A 94 -17.62 -13.10 1.81
C ASN A 94 -16.60 -14.07 1.20
N GLY A 95 -17.05 -15.15 0.57
CA GLY A 95 -16.22 -16.10 -0.19
C GLY A 95 -15.59 -17.16 0.71
N ASN A 96 -14.41 -17.66 0.34
CA ASN A 96 -13.71 -18.68 1.11
C ASN A 96 -12.98 -18.06 2.31
N VAL A 97 -13.63 -18.05 3.48
CA VAL A 97 -13.05 -17.45 4.70
C VAL A 97 -13.07 -18.44 5.86
N LYS A 98 -11.95 -18.58 6.56
CA LYS A 98 -11.84 -19.37 7.80
C LYS A 98 -11.56 -18.45 8.96
N ILE A 99 -12.48 -18.36 9.91
CA ILE A 99 -12.37 -17.54 11.13
C ILE A 99 -11.98 -18.44 12.29
N GLY A 100 -10.86 -18.12 12.95
CA GLY A 100 -10.29 -18.90 14.04
C GLY A 100 -11.11 -18.87 15.34
N LYS A 101 -10.71 -19.72 16.29
CA LYS A 101 -11.40 -19.90 17.59
C LYS A 101 -11.46 -18.58 18.37
N ASN A 102 -12.46 -18.38 19.21
CA ASN A 102 -12.61 -17.19 20.06
C ASN A 102 -12.70 -15.84 19.29
N ALA A 103 -12.90 -15.86 17.97
CA ALA A 103 -13.04 -14.62 17.21
C ALA A 103 -14.34 -13.90 17.59
N ARG A 104 -14.30 -12.57 17.55
CA ARG A 104 -15.48 -11.72 17.80
C ARG A 104 -15.88 -11.05 16.51
N VAL A 105 -17.12 -11.25 16.07
CA VAL A 105 -17.72 -10.58 14.93
C VAL A 105 -18.73 -9.56 15.43
N GLY A 106 -18.55 -8.30 15.04
CA GLY A 106 -19.34 -7.15 15.50
C GLY A 106 -20.77 -7.14 14.97
N SER A 107 -21.60 -6.26 15.53
CA SER A 107 -23.04 -6.24 15.21
C SER A 107 -23.30 -5.87 13.76
N GLY A 108 -24.33 -6.44 13.15
CA GLY A 108 -24.71 -6.12 11.77
C GLY A 108 -23.74 -6.63 10.71
N ALA A 109 -22.79 -7.51 11.07
CA ALA A 109 -21.89 -8.10 10.10
C ALA A 109 -22.65 -8.94 9.06
N VAL A 110 -22.16 -8.93 7.83
CA VAL A 110 -22.67 -9.74 6.73
C VAL A 110 -21.68 -10.88 6.51
N ILE A 111 -22.11 -12.13 6.71
CA ILE A 111 -21.29 -13.32 6.57
C ILE A 111 -21.88 -14.16 5.45
N CYS A 112 -21.16 -14.32 4.35
CA CYS A 112 -21.67 -15.03 3.19
C CYS A 112 -20.65 -15.77 2.34
N GLY A 113 -21.12 -16.65 1.46
CA GLY A 113 -20.24 -17.50 0.66
C GLY A 113 -19.82 -18.75 1.42
N ASN A 114 -18.55 -19.17 1.29
CA ASN A 114 -18.01 -20.40 1.89
C ASN A 114 -17.22 -20.07 3.17
N VAL A 115 -17.92 -19.77 4.27
CA VAL A 115 -17.29 -19.29 5.51
C VAL A 115 -17.29 -20.38 6.58
N GLU A 116 -16.14 -20.63 7.21
CA GLU A 116 -16.00 -21.55 8.34
C GLU A 116 -15.60 -20.77 9.60
N ILE A 117 -16.46 -20.76 10.61
CA ILE A 117 -16.24 -20.09 11.90
C ILE A 117 -15.95 -21.17 12.95
N LYS A 118 -14.75 -21.14 13.54
CA LYS A 118 -14.28 -22.12 14.53
C LYS A 118 -14.87 -21.88 15.93
N GLU A 119 -14.61 -22.83 16.84
CA GLU A 119 -15.27 -22.92 18.16
C GLU A 119 -15.11 -21.66 19.01
N ASN A 120 -16.06 -21.44 19.93
CA ASN A 120 -16.09 -20.32 20.88
C ASN A 120 -16.14 -18.92 20.24
N ALA A 121 -16.56 -18.80 18.98
CA ALA A 121 -16.70 -17.49 18.35
C ALA A 121 -17.95 -16.77 18.87
N SER A 122 -17.90 -15.44 18.94
CA SER A 122 -19.07 -14.61 19.28
C SER A 122 -19.48 -13.76 18.08
N ILE A 123 -20.67 -13.98 17.54
CA ILE A 123 -21.28 -13.19 16.48
C ILE A 123 -22.32 -12.28 17.12
N SER A 124 -22.11 -10.97 17.03
CA SER A 124 -22.93 -9.97 17.75
C SER A 124 -24.27 -9.71 17.05
N ASN A 125 -25.13 -8.91 17.71
CA ASN A 125 -26.53 -8.71 17.31
C ASN A 125 -26.70 -8.31 15.84
N GLY A 126 -27.77 -8.80 15.21
CA GLY A 126 -28.18 -8.35 13.88
C GLY A 126 -27.32 -8.85 12.72
N ALA A 127 -26.48 -9.87 12.93
CA ALA A 127 -25.68 -10.44 11.84
C ALA A 127 -26.56 -11.08 10.76
N SER A 128 -26.21 -10.86 9.49
CA SER A 128 -26.81 -11.55 8.34
C SER A 128 -25.87 -12.66 7.90
N ILE A 129 -26.29 -13.92 8.04
CA ILE A 129 -25.51 -15.11 7.75
C ILE A 129 -26.21 -15.86 6.61
N PHE A 130 -25.59 -15.95 5.44
CA PHE A 130 -26.20 -16.61 4.30
C PHE A 130 -25.25 -17.31 3.34
N GLY A 131 -25.73 -18.38 2.71
CA GLY A 131 -24.90 -19.24 1.85
C GLY A 131 -24.27 -20.39 2.63
N ASN A 132 -23.12 -20.89 2.14
CA ASN A 132 -22.43 -22.06 2.70
C ASN A 132 -21.58 -21.69 3.92
N VAL A 133 -22.22 -21.47 5.06
CA VAL A 133 -21.55 -21.05 6.29
C VAL A 133 -21.55 -22.17 7.33
N LYS A 134 -20.39 -22.54 7.83
CA LYS A 134 -20.25 -23.48 8.95
C LYS A 134 -19.91 -22.74 10.24
N ILE A 135 -20.67 -22.97 11.30
CA ILE A 135 -20.46 -22.39 12.63
C ILE A 135 -20.22 -23.53 13.62
N SER A 136 -19.00 -23.60 14.16
CA SER A 136 -18.60 -24.67 15.06
C SER A 136 -19.09 -24.47 16.48
N LYS A 137 -19.14 -25.59 17.21
CA LYS A 137 -19.62 -25.70 18.61
C LYS A 137 -19.10 -24.65 19.58
N ASP A 138 -19.86 -24.46 20.66
CA ASP A 138 -19.58 -23.51 21.75
C ASP A 138 -19.55 -22.03 21.30
N SER A 139 -19.94 -21.75 20.06
CA SER A 139 -20.07 -20.39 19.54
C SER A 139 -21.42 -19.78 19.92
N ASN A 140 -21.49 -18.46 19.94
CA ASN A 140 -22.70 -17.71 20.27
C ASN A 140 -23.05 -16.76 19.12
N ILE A 141 -24.24 -16.91 18.56
CA ILE A 141 -24.88 -15.96 17.66
C ILE A 141 -25.87 -15.16 18.51
N ALA A 142 -25.68 -13.85 18.62
CA ALA A 142 -26.53 -13.00 19.46
C ALA A 142 -27.90 -12.71 18.79
N ASN A 143 -28.69 -11.82 19.40
CA ASN A 143 -30.09 -11.61 19.03
C ASN A 143 -30.26 -11.00 17.63
N PHE A 144 -31.46 -11.17 17.06
CA PHE A 144 -31.86 -10.56 15.78
C PHE A 144 -31.02 -10.98 14.56
N ALA A 145 -30.35 -12.13 14.62
CA ALA A 145 -29.61 -12.63 13.48
C ALA A 145 -30.56 -13.10 12.37
N THR A 146 -30.15 -12.94 11.11
CA THR A 146 -30.85 -13.54 9.96
C THR A 146 -29.96 -14.63 9.40
N ILE A 147 -30.39 -15.89 9.50
CA ILE A 147 -29.64 -17.07 9.09
C ILE A 147 -30.41 -17.77 7.98
N VAL A 148 -29.90 -17.72 6.75
CA VAL A 148 -30.62 -18.18 5.56
C VAL A 148 -29.74 -18.95 4.58
N GLY A 149 -30.19 -20.11 4.14
CA GLY A 149 -29.48 -20.94 3.15
C GLY A 149 -28.62 -22.01 3.82
N ASP A 150 -27.63 -22.55 3.07
CA ASP A 150 -26.82 -23.71 3.44
C ASP A 150 -25.87 -23.50 4.64
N VAL A 151 -26.43 -23.14 5.80
CA VAL A 151 -25.70 -22.92 7.03
C VAL A 151 -25.68 -24.22 7.85
N ASP A 152 -24.50 -24.65 8.27
CA ASP A 152 -24.27 -25.79 9.16
C ASP A 152 -23.94 -25.25 10.57
N ILE A 153 -24.85 -25.47 11.51
CA ILE A 153 -24.71 -25.05 12.91
C ILE A 153 -24.48 -26.30 13.76
N GLU A 154 -23.24 -26.45 14.25
CA GLU A 154 -22.88 -27.59 15.12
C GLU A 154 -23.63 -27.55 16.46
N SER A 155 -23.61 -28.67 17.18
CA SER A 155 -24.14 -28.76 18.55
C SER A 155 -23.49 -27.73 19.48
N SER A 156 -24.20 -27.35 20.54
CA SER A 156 -23.85 -26.32 21.52
C SER A 156 -23.66 -24.88 20.99
N VAL A 157 -23.94 -24.60 19.71
CA VAL A 157 -24.03 -23.22 19.23
C VAL A 157 -25.31 -22.57 19.74
N PHE A 158 -25.17 -21.44 20.43
CA PHE A 158 -26.31 -20.65 20.86
C PHE A 158 -26.76 -19.70 19.75
N VAL A 159 -28.07 -19.55 19.56
CA VAL A 159 -28.65 -18.50 18.71
C VAL A 159 -29.63 -17.66 19.52
N GLY A 160 -29.42 -16.35 19.50
CA GLY A 160 -30.18 -15.39 20.28
C GLY A 160 -31.61 -15.22 19.83
N ALA A 161 -32.42 -14.68 20.75
CA ALA A 161 -33.84 -14.43 20.54
C ALA A 161 -34.09 -13.52 19.34
N HIS A 162 -35.30 -13.64 18.78
CA HIS A 162 -35.75 -12.88 17.60
C HIS A 162 -34.89 -13.06 16.34
N SER A 163 -34.08 -14.10 16.30
CA SER A 163 -33.35 -14.48 15.09
C SER A 163 -34.27 -15.23 14.13
N VAL A 164 -34.12 -14.96 12.84
CA VAL A 164 -34.83 -15.67 11.77
C VAL A 164 -33.90 -16.74 11.23
N ILE A 165 -34.35 -18.00 11.24
CA ILE A 165 -33.60 -19.14 10.73
C ILE A 165 -34.44 -19.80 9.64
N SER A 166 -33.92 -19.91 8.43
CA SER A 166 -34.58 -20.62 7.33
C SER A 166 -33.59 -21.33 6.42
N SER A 167 -34.01 -22.46 5.84
CA SER A 167 -33.23 -23.22 4.85
C SER A 167 -31.85 -23.71 5.32
N VAL A 168 -31.67 -23.90 6.64
CA VAL A 168 -30.43 -24.38 7.27
C VAL A 168 -30.26 -25.89 7.05
N THR A 169 -29.05 -26.31 6.64
CA THR A 169 -28.75 -27.71 6.27
C THR A 169 -28.66 -28.63 7.49
N HIS A 170 -28.13 -28.12 8.60
CA HIS A 170 -28.06 -28.86 9.87
C HIS A 170 -28.13 -27.90 11.06
N ILE A 171 -29.01 -28.23 12.01
CA ILE A 171 -29.12 -27.58 13.32
C ILE A 171 -29.61 -28.63 14.35
N ASP A 172 -28.95 -28.70 15.51
CA ASP A 172 -29.39 -29.58 16.60
C ASP A 172 -30.55 -28.93 17.37
N TYR A 173 -31.78 -29.23 16.94
CA TYR A 173 -33.00 -28.67 17.51
C TYR A 173 -33.24 -29.07 18.98
N ALA A 174 -32.75 -30.22 19.43
CA ALA A 174 -32.99 -30.70 20.80
C ALA A 174 -32.22 -29.85 21.83
N GLU A 175 -31.01 -29.41 21.47
CA GLU A 175 -30.21 -28.53 22.31
C GLU A 175 -30.62 -27.06 22.18
N PHE A 176 -31.07 -26.65 20.98
CA PHE A 176 -31.56 -25.30 20.70
C PHE A 176 -32.74 -24.89 21.61
N ILE A 177 -33.73 -25.77 21.76
CA ILE A 177 -34.90 -25.53 22.62
C ILE A 177 -34.49 -25.47 24.11
N ASN A 178 -33.57 -26.34 24.53
CA ASN A 178 -33.06 -26.35 25.91
C ASN A 178 -32.22 -25.11 26.24
N ASN A 179 -31.44 -24.61 25.28
CA ASN A 179 -30.63 -23.40 25.44
C ASN A 179 -31.47 -22.13 25.48
N ALA A 180 -32.60 -22.07 24.76
CA ALA A 180 -33.58 -21.00 24.89
C ALA A 180 -34.19 -20.93 26.30
N HIS A 181 -34.54 -22.09 26.88
CA HIS A 181 -35.07 -22.18 28.26
C HIS A 181 -34.02 -21.85 29.33
N ASN A 182 -32.76 -22.28 29.14
CA ASN A 182 -31.66 -22.00 30.08
C ASN A 182 -31.17 -20.54 30.05
N MET A 183 -31.66 -19.71 29.12
CA MET A 183 -31.33 -18.28 29.05
C MET A 183 -32.30 -17.38 29.81
N GLU A 184 -33.56 -17.78 30.00
CA GLU A 184 -34.48 -17.04 30.88
C GLU A 184 -33.94 -17.00 32.33
N SER A 185 -33.28 -18.08 32.76
CA SER A 185 -32.60 -18.15 34.06
C SER A 185 -31.29 -17.35 34.11
N ARG A 186 -30.41 -17.47 33.10
CA ARG A 186 -29.14 -16.71 33.06
C ARG A 186 -29.31 -15.20 32.87
N ASN A 187 -30.38 -14.77 32.19
CA ASN A 187 -30.73 -13.35 32.05
C ASN A 187 -31.38 -12.75 33.30
N ALA A 188 -31.93 -13.57 34.20
CA ALA A 188 -32.35 -13.11 35.52
C ALA A 188 -31.13 -12.80 36.40
N ASP A 189 -30.13 -13.70 36.40
CA ASP A 189 -28.88 -13.52 37.15
C ASP A 189 -28.02 -12.36 36.64
N SER A 190 -28.05 -12.06 35.32
CA SER A 190 -27.33 -10.91 34.75
C SER A 190 -28.06 -9.58 34.97
N LYS A 191 -29.40 -9.58 35.04
CA LYS A 191 -30.19 -8.38 35.39
C LYS A 191 -30.02 -7.98 36.85
N GLU A 192 -29.88 -8.93 37.77
CA GLU A 192 -29.61 -8.66 39.19
C GLU A 192 -28.21 -8.08 39.40
N ASN A 193 -27.22 -8.57 38.64
CA ASN A 193 -25.86 -8.01 38.63
C ASN A 193 -25.77 -6.64 37.92
N HIS A 194 -26.53 -6.41 36.85
CA HIS A 194 -26.58 -5.11 36.17
C HIS A 194 -27.38 -4.05 36.93
N ALA A 195 -28.42 -4.42 37.68
CA ALA A 195 -29.16 -3.50 38.55
C ALA A 195 -28.27 -2.96 39.69
N ASN A 196 -27.39 -3.80 40.23
CA ASN A 196 -26.40 -3.41 41.24
C ASN A 196 -25.25 -2.55 40.69
N GLN A 197 -24.90 -2.68 39.40
CA GLN A 197 -23.89 -1.82 38.75
C GLN A 197 -24.44 -0.50 38.20
N ASN A 198 -25.73 -0.44 37.84
CA ASN A 198 -26.36 0.77 37.30
C ASN A 198 -26.78 1.76 38.39
N SER A 199 -27.13 1.31 39.61
CA SER A 199 -27.44 2.21 40.72
C SER A 199 -26.23 3.04 41.19
N GLN A 200 -25.00 2.64 40.86
CA GLN A 200 -23.77 3.38 41.18
C GLN A 200 -23.26 4.29 40.04
N ASN A 201 -23.83 4.21 38.82
CA ASN A 201 -23.35 4.97 37.65
C ASN A 201 -24.38 5.97 37.07
N LEU A 202 -25.58 6.04 37.66
CA LEU A 202 -26.67 6.90 37.17
C LEU A 202 -26.64 8.35 37.71
N ASP A 203 -25.75 8.68 38.64
CA ASP A 203 -25.65 10.03 39.23
C ASP A 203 -24.73 11.01 38.48
N SER A 204 -24.09 10.62 37.37
CA SER A 204 -23.05 11.49 36.75
C SER A 204 -23.11 11.71 35.23
N LYS A 205 -24.17 11.30 34.50
CA LYS A 205 -24.16 11.41 33.02
C LYS A 205 -25.43 11.88 32.30
N ASN A 206 -26.54 12.12 33.00
CA ASN A 206 -27.74 12.69 32.39
C ASN A 206 -27.78 14.21 32.53
N ALA A 207 -26.94 14.92 31.77
CA ALA A 207 -27.05 16.38 31.65
C ALA A 207 -26.65 16.98 30.29
N GLN A 208 -26.22 16.21 29.27
CA GLN A 208 -25.64 16.87 28.07
C GLN A 208 -26.15 16.52 26.67
N ASP A 209 -26.76 15.38 26.34
CA ASP A 209 -27.00 15.07 24.92
C ASP A 209 -28.43 14.62 24.56
N SER A 210 -29.43 15.40 25.00
CA SER A 210 -30.80 15.32 24.47
C SER A 210 -31.22 16.63 23.81
N LYS A 211 -30.61 16.96 22.66
CA LYS A 211 -31.15 17.87 21.62
C LYS A 211 -30.18 17.96 20.42
N LYS A 212 -30.55 17.32 19.30
CA LYS A 212 -29.99 17.34 17.92
C LYS A 212 -29.74 15.88 17.47
N LEU A 213 -30.28 15.33 16.39
CA LEU A 213 -31.08 15.83 15.27
C LEU A 213 -32.13 14.75 14.93
N GLN A 214 -33.37 15.19 14.74
CA GLN A 214 -34.30 14.57 13.80
C GLN A 214 -34.29 15.42 12.51
N ASN A 215 -34.61 14.75 11.40
CA ASN A 215 -34.82 15.25 10.04
C ASN A 215 -33.60 15.25 9.12
N LEU A 216 -33.51 14.18 8.31
CA LEU A 216 -33.19 14.26 6.88
C LEU A 216 -33.81 13.05 6.19
N ASP A 217 -34.92 13.31 5.51
CA ASP A 217 -35.63 12.38 4.65
C ASP A 217 -34.89 12.13 3.33
N SER A 218 -34.99 10.87 2.90
CA SER A 218 -34.98 10.33 1.53
C SER A 218 -34.52 11.20 0.36
N ASN A 219 -33.42 10.78 -0.28
CA ASN A 219 -33.36 10.43 -1.71
C ASN A 219 -31.92 10.03 -2.10
N ILE A 220 -31.62 8.73 -2.16
CA ILE A 220 -30.43 8.21 -2.84
C ILE A 220 -30.90 7.44 -4.07
N LEU A 221 -30.70 8.07 -5.23
CA LEU A 221 -30.71 7.40 -6.53
C LEU A 221 -29.53 6.43 -6.59
N SER A 222 -29.81 5.15 -6.79
CA SER A 222 -28.83 4.11 -7.08
C SER A 222 -28.26 4.28 -8.50
N PRO A 223 -26.93 4.32 -8.71
CA PRO A 223 -26.35 3.97 -9.98
C PRO A 223 -26.11 2.46 -10.01
N THR A 224 -26.86 1.77 -10.86
CA THR A 224 -26.59 0.40 -11.29
C THR A 224 -25.21 0.34 -11.94
N HIS A 225 -24.25 -0.33 -11.30
CA HIS A 225 -23.00 -0.73 -11.96
C HIS A 225 -23.18 -2.13 -12.54
N ASN A 226 -23.30 -2.20 -13.86
CA ASN A 226 -23.09 -3.43 -14.60
C ASN A 226 -21.65 -3.93 -14.37
N PRO A 227 -21.42 -5.24 -14.17
CA PRO A 227 -20.07 -5.77 -14.10
C PRO A 227 -19.38 -5.60 -15.46
N ILE A 228 -18.27 -4.87 -15.47
CA ILE A 228 -17.34 -4.76 -16.59
C ILE A 228 -16.70 -6.13 -16.79
N LYS A 229 -16.79 -6.68 -18.01
CA LYS A 229 -16.09 -7.91 -18.41
C LYS A 229 -14.59 -7.72 -18.23
N GLU A 230 -13.96 -8.60 -17.45
CA GLU A 230 -12.51 -8.70 -17.32
C GLU A 230 -11.87 -8.89 -18.71
N SER A 231 -11.07 -7.92 -19.15
CA SER A 231 -10.14 -8.12 -20.26
C SER A 231 -8.95 -8.92 -19.74
N GLN A 232 -8.77 -10.11 -20.28
CA GLN A 232 -7.67 -11.03 -19.97
C GLN A 232 -6.32 -10.37 -20.26
N THR A 233 -5.51 -10.16 -19.22
CA THR A 233 -4.07 -9.86 -19.35
C THR A 233 -3.25 -11.16 -19.42
N PRO A 234 -2.18 -11.21 -20.24
CA PRO A 234 -1.47 -12.44 -20.54
C PRO A 234 -0.64 -12.95 -19.36
N HIS A 235 -0.58 -14.29 -19.27
CA HIS A 235 0.16 -15.08 -18.29
C HIS A 235 1.66 -14.76 -18.21
N HIS A 236 2.27 -14.79 -17.02
CA HIS A 236 3.61 -15.35 -16.80
C HIS A 236 3.97 -15.64 -15.33
N ASN A 237 4.66 -16.77 -15.16
CA ASN A 237 5.61 -17.20 -14.11
C ASN A 237 5.17 -17.39 -12.64
N ASN A 238 5.47 -18.59 -12.17
CA ASN A 238 5.05 -19.24 -10.93
C ASN A 238 5.90 -18.80 -9.71
N THR A 239 5.93 -17.50 -9.41
CA THR A 239 6.60 -16.97 -8.20
C THR A 239 5.55 -16.45 -7.21
N LYS A 240 5.57 -16.98 -5.98
CA LYS A 240 4.70 -16.51 -4.89
C LYS A 240 4.96 -15.03 -4.63
N ASN A 241 4.02 -14.17 -5.00
CA ASN A 241 3.99 -12.77 -4.58
C ASN A 241 3.71 -12.74 -3.07
N HIS A 242 4.51 -12.02 -2.31
CA HIS A 242 4.45 -11.98 -0.86
C HIS A 242 4.27 -10.54 -0.39
N ILE A 243 3.09 -10.25 0.18
CA ILE A 243 2.83 -8.95 0.78
C ILE A 243 3.07 -9.08 2.28
N THR A 244 3.98 -8.25 2.81
CA THR A 244 4.22 -8.13 4.26
C THR A 244 3.90 -6.74 4.74
N ILE A 245 3.20 -6.68 5.87
CA ILE A 245 2.87 -5.44 6.56
C ILE A 245 3.38 -5.57 7.99
N GLY A 246 4.35 -4.74 8.36
CA GLY A 246 4.97 -4.75 9.66
C GLY A 246 4.05 -4.23 10.78
N ALA A 247 4.39 -4.60 12.00
CA ALA A 247 3.67 -4.24 13.22
C ALA A 247 3.33 -2.74 13.33
N ASN A 248 2.16 -2.44 13.90
CA ASN A 248 1.64 -1.09 14.13
C ASN A 248 1.48 -0.23 12.85
N THR A 249 1.57 -0.81 11.66
CA THR A 249 1.22 -0.12 10.43
C THR A 249 -0.29 0.00 10.32
N TYR A 250 -0.76 1.21 10.00
CA TYR A 250 -2.17 1.53 9.85
C TYR A 250 -2.52 1.76 8.38
N ILE A 251 -3.44 0.96 7.86
CA ILE A 251 -3.94 1.04 6.49
C ILE A 251 -5.35 1.63 6.53
N TYR A 252 -5.51 2.83 5.99
CA TYR A 252 -6.81 3.51 5.90
C TYR A 252 -7.70 2.91 4.79
N ASN A 253 -8.92 3.39 4.68
CA ASN A 253 -9.88 2.92 3.69
C ASN A 253 -9.39 3.09 2.25
N ASN A 254 -9.83 2.21 1.33
CA ASN A 254 -9.53 2.30 -0.10
C ASN A 254 -8.04 2.25 -0.48
N VAL A 255 -7.16 1.74 0.38
CA VAL A 255 -5.76 1.46 0.02
C VAL A 255 -5.69 0.17 -0.77
N SER A 256 -4.88 0.15 -1.83
CA SER A 256 -4.62 -1.04 -2.63
C SER A 256 -3.14 -1.40 -2.61
N ILE A 257 -2.82 -2.65 -2.23
CA ILE A 257 -1.45 -3.17 -2.14
C ILE A 257 -1.36 -4.42 -3.00
N TYR A 258 -0.37 -4.46 -3.90
CA TYR A 258 -0.20 -5.50 -4.91
C TYR A 258 1.25 -6.02 -4.98
N GLY A 259 1.48 -7.08 -5.76
CA GLY A 259 2.82 -7.56 -6.10
C GLY A 259 3.60 -8.15 -4.92
N ASP A 260 4.93 -8.16 -5.04
CA ASP A 260 5.87 -8.46 -3.96
C ASP A 260 6.19 -7.14 -3.24
N THR A 261 5.33 -6.77 -2.28
CA THR A 261 5.42 -5.50 -1.55
C THR A 261 5.68 -5.73 -0.07
N GLN A 262 6.76 -5.16 0.43
CA GLN A 262 7.20 -5.28 1.81
C GLN A 262 7.09 -3.91 2.49
N ILE A 263 6.26 -3.82 3.51
CA ILE A 263 6.01 -2.59 4.26
C ILE A 263 6.47 -2.81 5.69
N GLY A 264 7.35 -1.94 6.18
CA GLY A 264 7.87 -1.96 7.55
C GLY A 264 6.82 -1.61 8.61
N LYS A 265 7.30 -1.21 9.78
CA LYS A 265 6.53 -0.95 10.99
C LYS A 265 6.08 0.50 11.10
N ASN A 266 5.03 0.73 11.88
CA ASN A 266 4.54 2.07 12.26
C ASN A 266 4.22 3.00 11.07
N ASN A 267 3.98 2.45 9.87
CA ASN A 267 3.62 3.26 8.72
C ASN A 267 2.15 3.71 8.82
N LYS A 268 1.80 4.84 8.22
CA LYS A 268 0.40 5.25 8.03
C LYS A 268 0.13 5.46 6.56
N ILE A 269 -0.76 4.65 5.99
CA ILE A 269 -1.06 4.62 4.56
C ILE A 269 -2.50 5.08 4.35
N PHE A 270 -2.65 6.29 3.86
CA PHE A 270 -3.92 7.02 3.75
C PHE A 270 -4.73 6.64 2.51
N PRO A 271 -6.01 7.04 2.43
CA PRO A 271 -6.93 6.54 1.42
C PRO A 271 -6.50 6.68 -0.04
N ASN A 272 -6.92 5.71 -0.86
CA ASN A 272 -6.66 5.65 -2.30
C ASN A 272 -5.17 5.51 -2.69
N ALA A 273 -4.27 5.32 -1.72
CA ALA A 273 -2.89 4.96 -2.04
C ALA A 273 -2.84 3.60 -2.77
N THR A 274 -2.06 3.55 -3.84
CA THR A 274 -1.89 2.36 -4.69
C THR A 274 -0.42 1.96 -4.69
N LEU A 275 -0.09 0.85 -4.05
CA LEU A 275 1.28 0.42 -3.80
C LEU A 275 1.54 -0.94 -4.47
N GLY A 276 2.64 -1.05 -5.20
CA GLY A 276 3.12 -2.32 -5.75
C GLY A 276 2.41 -2.79 -7.02
N THR A 277 1.62 -1.92 -7.68
CA THR A 277 1.12 -2.22 -9.03
C THR A 277 2.25 -2.24 -10.04
N PRO A 278 2.12 -2.99 -11.16
CA PRO A 278 3.17 -3.10 -12.17
C PRO A 278 3.78 -1.74 -12.60
N PRO A 279 5.09 -1.68 -12.88
CA PRO A 279 5.74 -0.51 -13.44
C PRO A 279 5.05 -0.02 -14.73
N GLN A 280 5.14 1.29 -14.98
CA GLN A 280 4.64 1.91 -16.21
C GLN A 280 5.69 1.89 -17.35
N ASP A 281 6.83 1.21 -17.17
CA ASP A 281 7.82 1.00 -18.23
C ASP A 281 7.31 -0.04 -19.24
N LEU A 282 7.28 0.32 -20.52
CA LEU A 282 6.87 -0.58 -21.61
C LEU A 282 7.78 -1.81 -21.76
N LYS A 283 8.99 -1.78 -21.19
CA LYS A 283 9.90 -2.92 -21.17
C LYS A 283 9.53 -3.97 -20.12
N TYR A 284 8.71 -3.62 -19.14
CA TYR A 284 8.23 -4.55 -18.12
C TYR A 284 7.35 -5.63 -18.78
N ASN A 285 7.70 -6.90 -18.55
CA ASN A 285 7.05 -8.05 -19.17
C ASN A 285 6.59 -9.08 -18.12
N GLY A 286 6.17 -8.59 -16.94
CA GLY A 286 5.71 -9.46 -15.86
C GLY A 286 6.84 -10.13 -15.08
N GLU A 287 8.07 -9.63 -15.17
CA GLU A 287 9.18 -10.13 -14.36
C GLU A 287 8.94 -9.95 -12.85
N LYS A 288 9.64 -10.74 -12.03
CA LYS A 288 9.57 -10.60 -10.57
C LYS A 288 10.28 -9.33 -10.12
N THR A 289 9.53 -8.44 -9.49
CA THR A 289 10.01 -7.14 -9.00
C THR A 289 9.43 -6.86 -7.61
N THR A 290 10.17 -6.11 -6.82
CA THR A 290 9.85 -5.86 -5.41
C THR A 290 9.69 -4.36 -5.14
N LEU A 291 8.71 -4.02 -4.31
CA LEU A 291 8.60 -2.72 -3.64
C LEU A 291 8.91 -2.92 -2.16
N GLN A 292 9.92 -2.21 -1.64
CA GLN A 292 10.28 -2.25 -0.23
C GLN A 292 10.13 -0.87 0.40
N ILE A 293 9.33 -0.77 1.46
CA ILE A 293 9.07 0.43 2.24
C ILE A 293 9.51 0.18 3.68
N GLY A 294 10.35 1.07 4.22
CA GLY A 294 10.83 1.01 5.60
C GLY A 294 9.77 1.37 6.63
N ASP A 295 10.21 1.97 7.73
CA ASP A 295 9.42 2.21 8.94
C ASP A 295 9.01 3.68 9.10
N ASN A 296 7.92 3.92 9.84
CA ASN A 296 7.46 5.25 10.27
C ASN A 296 7.17 6.24 9.12
N ASN A 297 6.83 5.75 7.94
CA ASN A 297 6.48 6.60 6.81
C ASN A 297 5.01 7.04 6.87
N LEU A 298 4.76 8.27 6.43
CA LEU A 298 3.42 8.81 6.20
C LEU A 298 3.18 8.86 4.69
N ILE A 299 2.34 7.96 4.19
CA ILE A 299 1.99 7.85 2.77
C ILE A 299 0.57 8.40 2.61
N ARG A 300 0.45 9.63 2.13
CA ARG A 300 -0.82 10.37 2.03
C ARG A 300 -1.67 9.88 0.86
N GLU A 301 -2.83 10.51 0.73
CA GLU A 301 -3.90 10.11 -0.15
C GLU A 301 -3.46 10.03 -1.61
N SER A 302 -3.93 9.00 -2.33
CA SER A 302 -3.68 8.84 -3.77
C SER A 302 -2.20 8.81 -4.18
N CYS A 303 -1.29 8.44 -3.28
CA CYS A 303 0.09 8.13 -3.65
C CYS A 303 0.14 6.88 -4.53
N MET A 304 1.08 6.82 -5.48
CA MET A 304 1.29 5.66 -6.35
C MET A 304 2.76 5.25 -6.39
N PHE A 305 3.10 4.09 -5.83
CA PHE A 305 4.47 3.58 -5.79
C PHE A 305 4.58 2.26 -6.57
N ASN A 306 5.48 2.20 -7.54
CA ASN A 306 5.71 1.00 -8.36
C ASN A 306 6.97 0.24 -7.92
N PRO A 307 7.02 -1.09 -8.08
CA PRO A 307 8.23 -1.88 -7.84
C PRO A 307 9.28 -1.59 -8.93
N GLY A 308 10.45 -2.19 -8.82
CA GLY A 308 11.51 -2.03 -9.84
C GLY A 308 11.21 -2.72 -11.16
N THR A 309 12.22 -2.80 -12.02
CA THR A 309 12.24 -3.55 -13.29
C THR A 309 13.49 -4.41 -13.36
N GLN A 310 13.49 -5.46 -14.18
CA GLN A 310 14.71 -6.29 -14.35
C GLN A 310 15.92 -5.47 -14.80
N GLY A 311 15.70 -4.41 -15.58
CA GLY A 311 16.77 -3.51 -16.06
C GLY A 311 17.33 -2.56 -14.99
N GLY A 312 16.60 -2.30 -13.90
CA GLY A 312 16.99 -1.36 -12.85
C GLY A 312 17.40 -1.98 -11.51
N GLY A 313 17.39 -3.30 -11.41
CA GLY A 313 17.72 -4.03 -10.19
C GLY A 313 16.53 -4.68 -9.49
N SER A 314 15.36 -4.68 -10.14
CA SER A 314 14.12 -5.34 -9.69
C SER A 314 13.61 -4.84 -8.33
N LEU A 315 14.04 -3.66 -7.88
CA LEU A 315 13.72 -3.14 -6.56
C LEU A 315 13.48 -1.62 -6.59
N THR A 316 12.30 -1.21 -6.14
CA THR A 316 12.10 0.16 -5.63
C THR A 316 12.21 0.12 -4.11
N LYS A 317 13.08 0.95 -3.53
CA LYS A 317 13.36 0.96 -2.10
C LYS A 317 13.12 2.33 -1.50
N ILE A 318 12.32 2.37 -0.44
CA ILE A 318 12.00 3.56 0.35
C ILE A 318 12.45 3.32 1.79
N GLY A 319 13.19 4.28 2.35
CA GLY A 319 13.66 4.26 3.73
C GLY A 319 12.58 4.59 4.75
N ASN A 320 12.97 5.32 5.79
CA ASN A 320 12.23 5.52 7.02
C ASN A 320 11.88 7.00 7.25
N ASN A 321 10.85 7.24 8.07
CA ASN A 321 10.48 8.58 8.55
C ASN A 321 10.19 9.58 7.40
N ASN A 322 9.77 9.10 6.24
CA ASN A 322 9.45 9.95 5.10
C ASN A 322 7.99 10.42 5.16
N LEU A 323 7.74 11.63 4.66
CA LEU A 323 6.41 12.14 4.39
C LEU A 323 6.22 12.27 2.88
N PHE A 324 5.33 11.46 2.34
CA PHE A 324 4.84 11.56 0.97
C PHE A 324 3.45 12.17 1.02
N MET A 325 3.30 13.43 0.59
CA MET A 325 2.01 14.11 0.55
C MET A 325 1.14 13.60 -0.60
N ALA A 326 -0.09 14.09 -0.71
CA ALA A 326 -1.07 13.51 -1.61
C ALA A 326 -0.60 13.57 -3.08
N PHE A 327 -0.97 12.55 -3.86
CA PHE A 327 -0.63 12.42 -5.28
C PHE A 327 0.86 12.30 -5.61
N VAL A 328 1.71 11.98 -4.62
CA VAL A 328 3.12 11.68 -4.92
C VAL A 328 3.21 10.39 -5.72
N HIS A 329 3.98 10.43 -6.81
CA HIS A 329 4.30 9.26 -7.62
C HIS A 329 5.77 8.89 -7.49
N ILE A 330 6.02 7.62 -7.16
CA ILE A 330 7.35 7.01 -7.12
C ILE A 330 7.38 5.92 -8.19
N ALA A 331 8.06 6.20 -9.30
CA ALA A 331 8.23 5.24 -10.39
C ALA A 331 9.19 4.10 -10.00
N HIS A 332 9.37 3.20 -10.95
CA HIS A 332 10.21 2.01 -10.80
C HIS A 332 11.68 2.34 -10.50
N ASP A 333 12.33 1.44 -9.77
CA ASP A 333 13.77 1.43 -9.50
C ASP A 333 14.28 2.68 -8.73
N CYS A 334 13.37 3.40 -8.08
CA CYS A 334 13.76 4.53 -7.23
C CYS A 334 14.36 4.02 -5.92
N ILE A 335 15.40 4.70 -5.44
CA ILE A 335 16.04 4.48 -4.14
C ILE A 335 15.92 5.77 -3.33
N ILE A 336 15.12 5.72 -2.26
CA ILE A 336 14.81 6.88 -1.42
C ILE A 336 15.29 6.59 -0.01
N GLY A 337 16.09 7.50 0.54
CA GLY A 337 16.60 7.44 1.91
C GLY A 337 15.56 7.79 2.96
N ASP A 338 16.06 8.38 4.05
CA ASP A 338 15.29 8.65 5.27
C ASP A 338 15.00 10.14 5.48
N ASN A 339 13.94 10.43 6.22
CA ASN A 339 13.58 11.79 6.66
C ASN A 339 13.30 12.78 5.53
N ASN A 340 12.83 12.27 4.38
CA ASN A 340 12.49 13.07 3.22
C ASN A 340 11.05 13.58 3.28
N ILE A 341 10.80 14.71 2.60
CA ILE A 341 9.45 15.25 2.41
C ILE A 341 9.23 15.50 0.94
N LEU A 342 8.27 14.79 0.36
CA LEU A 342 7.78 15.02 -0.99
C LEU A 342 6.39 15.65 -0.88
N ALA A 343 6.28 16.91 -1.27
CA ALA A 343 5.03 17.64 -1.22
C ALA A 343 4.05 17.21 -2.34
N ASN A 344 2.82 17.72 -2.28
CA ASN A 344 1.73 17.27 -3.15
C ASN A 344 2.14 17.24 -4.62
N ASN A 345 1.78 16.18 -5.34
CA ASN A 345 2.08 16.02 -6.77
C ASN A 345 3.57 16.11 -7.14
N ALA A 346 4.50 15.81 -6.22
CA ALA A 346 5.87 15.50 -6.63
C ALA A 346 5.87 14.17 -7.42
N THR A 347 6.44 14.20 -8.61
CA THR A 347 6.38 13.07 -9.55
C THR A 347 7.80 12.64 -9.92
N LEU A 348 8.19 11.46 -9.49
CA LEU A 348 9.51 10.89 -9.77
C LEU A 348 9.44 9.97 -10.99
N GLY A 349 10.29 10.19 -11.99
CA GLY A 349 10.58 9.21 -13.05
C GLY A 349 11.41 8.01 -12.55
N GLY A 350 11.66 7.04 -13.44
CA GLY A 350 12.38 5.82 -13.06
C GLY A 350 13.83 6.04 -12.63
N HIS A 351 14.37 5.14 -11.79
CA HIS A 351 15.77 5.11 -11.37
C HIS A 351 16.27 6.35 -10.62
N ILE A 352 15.38 7.10 -9.96
CA ILE A 352 15.78 8.28 -9.18
C ILE A 352 16.40 7.84 -7.85
N VAL A 353 17.48 8.52 -7.45
CA VAL A 353 18.09 8.35 -6.13
C VAL A 353 17.88 9.62 -5.31
N ILE A 354 17.27 9.48 -4.13
CA ILE A 354 17.11 10.55 -3.15
C ILE A 354 17.82 10.11 -1.88
N GLU A 355 18.78 10.92 -1.42
CA GLU A 355 19.45 10.68 -0.14
C GLU A 355 18.55 11.06 1.05
N ASN A 356 19.14 11.45 2.19
CA ASN A 356 18.39 11.76 3.41
C ASN A 356 18.04 13.25 3.50
N TYR A 357 17.00 13.57 4.28
CA TYR A 357 16.63 14.96 4.62
C TYR A 357 16.31 15.88 3.44
N VAL A 358 15.97 15.30 2.29
CA VAL A 358 15.62 16.02 1.07
C VAL A 358 14.18 16.52 1.15
N ASN A 359 13.98 17.74 0.67
CA ASN A 359 12.66 18.35 0.53
C ASN A 359 12.36 18.62 -0.96
N ILE A 360 11.28 18.04 -1.50
CA ILE A 360 10.80 18.31 -2.85
C ILE A 360 9.46 19.04 -2.75
N GLY A 361 9.41 20.27 -3.24
CA GLY A 361 8.21 21.09 -3.26
C GLY A 361 7.14 20.55 -4.20
N GLY A 362 5.89 20.99 -4.01
CA GLY A 362 4.74 20.40 -4.70
C GLY A 362 4.78 20.64 -6.21
N MET A 363 4.11 19.78 -6.97
CA MET A 363 4.03 19.84 -8.45
C MET A 363 5.41 19.83 -9.13
N THR A 364 6.40 19.17 -8.52
CA THR A 364 7.77 19.10 -9.05
C THR A 364 8.00 17.75 -9.73
N PRO A 365 8.03 17.70 -11.07
CA PRO A 365 8.53 16.54 -11.79
C PRO A 365 10.06 16.43 -11.68
N VAL A 366 10.54 15.21 -11.43
CA VAL A 366 11.95 14.84 -11.47
C VAL A 366 12.14 13.80 -12.57
N HIS A 367 13.05 14.09 -13.49
CA HIS A 367 13.33 13.23 -14.64
C HIS A 367 14.07 11.95 -14.23
N GLN A 368 13.89 10.87 -14.99
CA GLN A 368 14.56 9.59 -14.75
C GLN A 368 16.09 9.71 -14.60
N PHE A 369 16.67 8.86 -13.75
CA PHE A 369 18.09 8.76 -13.39
C PHE A 369 18.69 9.95 -12.61
N VAL A 370 17.89 10.92 -12.18
CA VAL A 370 18.38 12.05 -11.37
C VAL A 370 18.76 11.57 -9.97
N LYS A 371 19.89 12.07 -9.46
CA LYS A 371 20.34 11.94 -8.06
C LYS A 371 20.09 13.25 -7.30
N ILE A 372 19.56 13.16 -6.09
CA ILE A 372 19.33 14.31 -5.19
C ILE A 372 20.03 14.04 -3.87
N GLY A 373 21.11 14.80 -3.62
CA GLY A 373 22.00 14.64 -2.48
C GLY A 373 21.39 15.08 -1.15
N GLU A 374 22.01 14.62 -0.06
CA GLU A 374 21.51 14.80 1.31
C GLU A 374 21.22 16.26 1.65
N GLY A 375 20.07 16.51 2.26
CA GLY A 375 19.68 17.83 2.72
C GLY A 375 19.41 18.84 1.62
N ALA A 376 19.37 18.42 0.34
CA ALA A 376 18.95 19.29 -0.75
C ALA A 376 17.48 19.69 -0.64
N MET A 377 17.14 20.83 -1.25
CA MET A 377 15.76 21.30 -1.33
C MET A 377 15.43 21.75 -2.76
N ILE A 378 14.35 21.20 -3.31
CA ILE A 378 13.82 21.59 -4.61
C ILE A 378 12.55 22.40 -4.38
N ALA A 379 12.49 23.63 -4.86
CA ALA A 379 11.32 24.49 -4.75
C ALA A 379 10.13 23.90 -5.53
N GLY A 380 8.91 24.24 -5.11
CA GLY A 380 7.68 23.80 -5.79
C GLY A 380 7.60 24.29 -7.23
N ALA A 381 6.81 23.61 -8.05
CA ALA A 381 6.62 23.88 -9.48
C ALA A 381 7.92 23.91 -10.30
N SER A 382 8.98 23.27 -9.80
CA SER A 382 10.24 23.13 -10.52
C SER A 382 10.20 21.94 -11.47
N ALA A 383 11.08 21.91 -12.48
CA ALA A 383 11.29 20.73 -13.32
C ALA A 383 12.76 20.32 -13.29
N LEU A 384 13.06 19.23 -12.59
CA LEU A 384 14.42 18.79 -12.34
C LEU A 384 14.87 17.72 -13.33
N SER A 385 15.94 17.99 -14.08
CA SER A 385 16.46 17.06 -15.11
C SER A 385 17.94 16.69 -14.93
N GLN A 386 18.58 17.21 -13.90
CA GLN A 386 20.01 17.10 -13.60
C GLN A 386 20.19 16.84 -12.09
N ASP A 387 21.36 16.37 -11.68
CA ASP A 387 21.62 15.95 -10.30
C ASP A 387 21.83 17.15 -9.38
N ILE A 388 21.31 17.10 -8.15
CA ILE A 388 21.46 18.16 -7.15
C ILE A 388 22.43 17.71 -6.06
N PRO A 389 23.61 18.33 -5.91
CA PRO A 389 24.56 17.98 -4.86
C PRO A 389 24.00 18.16 -3.45
N PRO A 390 24.62 17.53 -2.44
CA PRO A 390 24.20 17.67 -1.04
C PRO A 390 24.06 19.13 -0.61
N TYR A 391 23.04 19.40 0.20
CA TYR A 391 22.79 20.70 0.82
C TYR A 391 22.48 21.85 -0.16
N CYS A 392 22.36 21.61 -1.47
CA CYS A 392 21.98 22.65 -2.42
C CYS A 392 20.46 22.91 -2.41
N MET A 393 20.09 24.15 -2.72
CA MET A 393 18.73 24.55 -3.08
C MET A 393 18.63 24.69 -4.60
N ALA A 394 17.55 24.19 -5.20
CA ALA A 394 17.29 24.35 -6.61
C ALA A 394 15.84 24.79 -6.87
N GLU A 395 15.66 25.61 -7.91
CA GLU A 395 14.37 26.17 -8.30
C GLU A 395 14.29 26.38 -9.81
N GLY A 396 13.07 26.29 -10.35
CA GLY A 396 12.73 26.74 -11.69
C GLY A 396 12.33 25.62 -12.64
N ASN A 397 11.86 25.99 -13.83
CA ASN A 397 11.51 25.06 -14.91
C ASN A 397 12.22 25.51 -16.19
N ARG A 398 13.45 25.05 -16.47
CA ARG A 398 14.23 23.99 -15.81
C ARG A 398 14.93 24.43 -14.52
N ALA A 399 15.02 23.52 -13.54
CA ALA A 399 15.57 23.82 -12.22
C ALA A 399 17.08 24.07 -12.25
N LYS A 400 17.54 25.10 -11.53
CA LYS A 400 18.95 25.46 -11.35
C LYS A 400 19.28 25.63 -9.88
N ILE A 401 20.53 25.40 -9.50
CA ILE A 401 21.02 25.65 -8.13
C ILE A 401 20.98 27.17 -7.87
N ILE A 402 20.34 27.56 -6.77
CA ILE A 402 20.18 28.97 -6.34
C ILE A 402 20.95 29.29 -5.05
N GLY A 403 21.57 28.30 -4.41
CA GLY A 403 22.33 28.49 -3.18
C GLY A 403 22.35 27.24 -2.30
N LEU A 404 22.68 27.43 -1.02
CA LEU A 404 22.74 26.37 -0.02
C LEU A 404 21.52 26.37 0.90
N ASN A 405 21.04 25.18 1.24
CA ASN A 405 19.98 24.92 2.21
C ASN A 405 20.52 25.08 3.65
N ARG A 406 20.90 26.30 3.99
CA ARG A 406 21.45 26.64 5.30
C ARG A 406 20.48 26.33 6.44
N PHE A 407 19.17 26.35 6.18
CA PHE A 407 18.16 25.94 7.14
C PHE A 407 18.34 24.48 7.54
N ARG A 408 18.46 23.56 6.57
CA ARG A 408 18.70 22.15 6.87
C ARG A 408 20.05 21.94 7.53
N MET A 409 21.11 22.55 6.98
CA MET A 409 22.46 22.40 7.51
C MET A 409 22.52 22.76 9.00
N ARG A 410 21.94 23.89 9.42
CA ARG A 410 21.89 24.30 10.84
C ARG A 410 21.18 23.32 11.78
N LYS A 411 20.40 22.36 11.25
CA LYS A 411 19.72 21.33 12.04
C LYS A 411 20.51 20.03 12.17
N ILE A 412 21.51 19.81 11.31
CA ILE A 412 22.19 18.51 11.19
C ILE A 412 23.72 18.61 11.31
N MET A 413 24.30 19.82 11.34
CA MET A 413 25.74 20.03 11.43
C MET A 413 26.10 21.34 12.14
N GLU A 414 27.33 21.40 12.65
CA GLU A 414 27.91 22.55 13.33
C GLU A 414 28.29 23.67 12.36
N ARG A 415 28.36 24.91 12.86
CA ARG A 415 28.61 26.12 12.06
C ARG A 415 29.90 26.05 11.24
N ASP A 416 30.97 25.53 11.83
CA ASP A 416 32.30 25.47 11.23
C ASP A 416 32.30 24.56 9.99
N ILE A 417 31.51 23.48 10.03
CA ILE A 417 31.28 22.59 8.89
C ILE A 417 30.49 23.32 7.81
N ILE A 418 29.45 24.08 8.17
CA ILE A 418 28.67 24.88 7.23
C ILE A 418 29.56 25.87 6.48
N ASP A 419 30.42 26.58 7.20
CA ASP A 419 31.33 27.56 6.61
C ASP A 419 32.36 26.88 5.67
N SER A 420 32.83 25.67 6.02
CA SER A 420 33.70 24.88 5.16
C SER A 420 33.02 24.43 3.85
N ILE A 421 31.74 24.04 3.92
CA ILE A 421 30.93 23.65 2.76
C ILE A 421 30.58 24.86 1.90
N ASP A 422 30.28 26.01 2.51
CA ASP A 422 30.03 27.26 1.79
C ASP A 422 31.27 27.70 0.99
N ALA A 423 32.44 27.64 1.63
CA ALA A 423 33.70 27.92 0.97
C ALA A 423 33.96 26.96 -0.19
N LEU A 424 33.66 25.66 -0.02
CA LEU A 424 33.78 24.66 -1.09
C LEU A 424 32.88 25.00 -2.28
N TYR A 425 31.58 25.23 -2.07
CA TYR A 425 30.64 25.49 -3.17
C TYR A 425 30.95 26.78 -3.94
N LYS A 426 31.46 27.81 -3.25
CA LYS A 426 31.99 29.02 -3.92
C LYS A 426 33.13 28.70 -4.87
N ARG A 427 34.05 27.81 -4.48
CA ARG A 427 35.15 27.35 -5.36
C ARG A 427 34.63 26.49 -6.50
N LEU A 428 33.77 25.50 -6.20
CA LEU A 428 33.22 24.57 -7.20
C LEU A 428 32.40 25.29 -8.28
N PHE A 429 31.66 26.34 -7.91
CA PHE A 429 30.80 27.09 -8.84
C PHE A 429 31.38 28.44 -9.28
N SER A 430 32.69 28.67 -9.10
CA SER A 430 33.35 29.91 -9.54
C SER A 430 33.30 30.13 -11.05
N GLY A 431 33.21 29.05 -11.84
CA GLY A 431 33.20 29.10 -13.30
C GLY A 431 34.60 29.21 -13.93
N GLU A 432 35.67 29.21 -13.14
CA GLU A 432 37.05 29.32 -13.62
C GLU A 432 37.55 28.04 -14.33
N GLN A 433 37.05 26.88 -13.91
CA GLN A 433 37.45 25.56 -14.41
C GLN A 433 36.24 24.62 -14.55
N PRO A 434 36.35 23.51 -15.29
CA PRO A 434 35.31 22.50 -15.32
C PRO A 434 35.02 21.95 -13.91
N LEU A 435 33.73 21.89 -13.55
CA LEU A 435 33.28 21.48 -12.21
C LEU A 435 33.86 20.13 -11.75
N ARG A 436 34.00 19.16 -12.68
CA ARG A 436 34.58 17.85 -12.37
C ARG A 436 36.06 17.93 -12.00
N ASP A 437 36.83 18.80 -12.64
CA ASP A 437 38.26 18.95 -12.36
C ASP A 437 38.45 19.59 -10.99
N LEU A 438 37.67 20.64 -10.68
CA LEU A 438 37.64 21.26 -9.35
C LEU A 438 37.24 20.26 -8.26
N ALA A 439 36.20 19.45 -8.51
CA ALA A 439 35.76 18.43 -7.57
C ALA A 439 36.84 17.37 -7.32
N ALA A 440 37.59 16.96 -8.35
CA ALA A 440 38.69 16.01 -8.21
C ALA A 440 39.86 16.59 -7.39
N MET A 441 40.22 17.86 -7.61
CA MET A 441 41.27 18.53 -6.82
C MET A 441 40.86 18.67 -5.35
N GLU A 442 39.63 19.11 -5.09
CA GLU A 442 39.10 19.24 -3.73
C GLU A 442 38.97 17.89 -3.02
N LEU A 443 38.67 16.82 -3.75
CA LEU A 443 38.59 15.47 -3.19
C LEU A 443 39.92 15.00 -2.60
N GLU A 444 41.02 15.23 -3.32
CA GLU A 444 42.36 14.85 -2.84
C GLU A 444 42.76 15.63 -1.59
N VAL A 445 42.46 16.94 -1.56
CA VAL A 445 42.66 17.76 -0.36
C VAL A 445 41.79 17.25 0.79
N ALA A 446 40.53 16.92 0.54
CA ALA A 446 39.60 16.47 1.56
C ALA A 446 39.98 15.10 2.15
N LYS A 447 40.48 14.17 1.33
CA LYS A 447 41.03 12.88 1.79
C LYS A 447 42.23 13.08 2.70
N SER A 448 43.16 13.96 2.35
CA SER A 448 44.34 14.25 3.18
C SER A 448 43.95 14.83 4.55
N LYS A 449 42.91 15.67 4.58
CA LYS A 449 42.36 16.29 5.79
C LYS A 449 41.30 15.45 6.50
N LYS A 450 40.93 14.28 5.95
CA LYS A 450 39.86 13.39 6.43
C LYS A 450 38.54 14.12 6.69
N ASN A 451 38.12 15.01 5.78
CA ASN A 451 36.85 15.73 5.89
C ASN A 451 35.73 14.94 5.16
N PRO A 452 34.86 14.20 5.87
CA PRO A 452 33.87 13.33 5.24
C PRO A 452 32.81 14.09 4.45
N HIS A 453 32.48 15.33 4.84
CA HIS A 453 31.45 16.13 4.16
C HIS A 453 31.91 16.58 2.77
N ILE A 454 33.16 17.06 2.66
CA ILE A 454 33.73 17.48 1.38
C ILE A 454 33.96 16.27 0.47
N ILE A 455 34.46 15.14 1.02
CA ILE A 455 34.62 13.89 0.28
C ILE A 455 33.29 13.49 -0.38
N LYS A 456 32.21 13.44 0.41
CA LYS A 456 30.87 13.08 -0.08
C LYS A 456 30.37 14.01 -1.20
N ILE A 457 30.56 15.33 -1.05
CA ILE A 457 30.14 16.31 -2.08
C ILE A 457 30.92 16.09 -3.38
N CYS A 458 32.24 15.92 -3.30
CA CYS A 458 33.06 15.74 -4.48
C CYS A 458 32.77 14.41 -5.18
N GLU A 459 32.64 13.31 -4.44
CA GLU A 459 32.28 11.99 -4.98
C GLU A 459 30.93 12.06 -5.72
N PHE A 460 29.92 12.70 -5.12
CA PHE A 460 28.62 12.91 -5.76
C PHE A 460 28.74 13.60 -7.13
N ILE A 461 29.55 14.67 -7.21
CA ILE A 461 29.75 15.43 -8.46
C ILE A 461 30.46 14.58 -9.52
N LEU A 462 31.47 13.81 -9.11
CA LEU A 462 32.24 12.95 -10.01
C LEU A 462 31.41 11.78 -10.55
N GLU A 463 30.50 11.24 -9.74
CA GLU A 463 29.59 10.14 -10.08
C GLU A 463 28.30 10.60 -10.79
N SER A 464 28.10 11.90 -10.98
CA SER A 464 26.92 12.44 -11.66
C SER A 464 26.90 12.00 -13.12
N THR A 465 25.81 11.37 -13.55
CA THR A 465 25.61 10.92 -14.94
C THR A 465 24.72 11.87 -15.74
N ARG A 466 23.94 12.72 -15.07
CA ARG A 466 23.06 13.72 -15.69
C ARG A 466 23.63 15.14 -15.65
N GLY A 467 24.79 15.32 -15.04
CA GLY A 467 25.44 16.60 -14.80
C GLY A 467 24.75 17.40 -13.68
N ILE A 468 25.37 18.52 -13.31
CA ILE A 468 24.92 19.41 -12.23
C ILE A 468 24.35 20.72 -12.83
N PRO A 469 23.14 21.17 -12.43
CA PRO A 469 22.50 22.35 -13.00
C PRO A 469 22.96 23.63 -12.30
N PHE A 470 24.21 24.05 -12.52
CA PHE A 470 24.71 25.34 -12.04
C PHE A 470 24.83 26.36 -13.18
N LYS A 471 24.62 27.65 -12.89
CA LYS A 471 24.89 28.74 -13.83
C LYS A 471 26.40 29.00 -13.86
N ARG A 472 26.99 29.02 -15.06
CA ARG A 472 28.35 29.53 -15.27
C ARG A 472 28.23 31.03 -15.55
N GLY A 473 28.84 31.86 -14.70
CA GLY A 473 29.10 33.27 -14.96
C GLY A 473 27.93 34.08 -15.53
N GLU A 474 27.04 34.55 -14.66
CA GLU A 474 26.47 35.90 -14.81
C GLU A 474 27.02 36.67 -13.62
N ASN A 475 28.23 37.20 -13.76
CA ASN A 475 28.63 38.35 -12.98
C ASN A 475 27.82 39.51 -13.53
N ASP A 476 26.76 39.90 -12.82
CA ASP A 476 26.23 41.27 -12.88
C ASP A 476 26.50 41.94 -11.53
#